data_AF-A0A2V6P904-F1
#
_entry.id   AF-A0A2V6P904-F1
#
_cell.length_a   1.000
_cell.length_b   1.000
_cell.length_c   1.000
_cell.angle_alpha   90.00
_cell.angle_beta   90.00
_cell.angle_gamma   90.00
#
_symmetry.space_group_name_H-M   'P 1'
#
loop_
_entity.id
_entity.type
_entity.pdbx_description
1 polymer ?
#
loop_
_entity_poly.entity_id
_entity_poly.type
_entity_poly.pdbx_seq_one_letter_code
_entity_poly.pdbx_strand_id
1 'polypeptide(L)'
;MQPLAPPDTHFLSAAVGWYELGNLEEAKAELEKVAPATQNHPEVLEVRWLVHAQEKNWDEGLAVAEKLVGSAPERSSGWLHRAYALRRVQSGGLQTALDALLPAFEKFPKEPTIPYNLACYTCQMQRLDEARQ
;
A
#
# COMPACT_ATOMS: atom_id res chain seq x y z
N MET A 1 -1.61 17.95 4.23
CA MET A 1 -0.18 17.89 3.84
C MET A 1 0.04 18.86 2.68
N GLN A 2 1.20 19.49 2.55
CA GLN A 2 1.49 20.34 1.37
C GLN A 2 1.70 19.45 0.13
N PRO A 3 1.27 19.88 -1.07
CA PRO A 3 1.55 19.16 -2.30
C PRO A 3 3.06 19.03 -2.54
N LEU A 4 3.46 17.95 -3.21
CA LEU A 4 4.82 17.83 -3.74
C LEU A 4 5.07 18.97 -4.75
N ALA A 5 6.28 19.52 -4.72
CA ALA A 5 6.73 20.54 -5.65
C ALA A 5 7.92 20.01 -6.47
N PRO A 6 8.21 20.59 -7.64
CA PRO A 6 9.45 20.29 -8.36
C PRO A 6 10.68 20.56 -7.48
N PRO A 7 11.73 19.72 -7.56
CA PRO A 7 11.91 18.64 -8.53
C PRO A 7 11.28 17.30 -8.12
N ASP A 8 10.78 17.15 -6.89
CA ASP A 8 10.28 15.86 -6.37
C ASP A 8 9.11 15.30 -7.19
N THR A 9 8.24 16.16 -7.72
CA THR A 9 7.16 15.73 -8.61
C THR A 9 7.67 15.11 -9.90
N HIS A 10 8.82 15.56 -10.42
CA HIS A 10 9.43 14.99 -11.62
C HIS A 10 10.04 13.62 -11.34
N PHE A 11 10.75 13.47 -10.21
CA PHE A 11 11.29 12.19 -9.79
C PHE A 11 10.18 11.17 -9.51
N LEU A 12 9.11 11.57 -8.83
CA LEU A 12 7.96 10.70 -8.60
C LEU A 12 7.28 10.29 -9.92
N SER A 13 7.07 11.23 -10.83
CA SER A 13 6.48 10.92 -12.15
C SER A 13 7.36 9.96 -12.95
N ALA A 14 8.68 10.12 -12.91
CA ALA A 14 9.61 9.22 -13.57
C ALA A 14 9.61 7.83 -12.92
N ALA A 15 9.57 7.76 -11.58
CA ALA A 15 9.47 6.50 -10.86
C ALA A 15 8.20 5.71 -11.24
N VAL A 16 7.06 6.39 -11.34
CA VAL A 16 5.80 5.78 -11.81
C VAL A 16 5.96 5.26 -13.24
N GLY A 17 6.49 6.06 -14.16
CA GLY A 17 6.68 5.64 -15.55
C GLY A 17 7.59 4.41 -15.67
N TRP A 18 8.69 4.36 -14.93
CA TRP A 18 9.56 3.19 -14.93
C TRP A 18 8.91 1.96 -14.31
N TYR A 19 8.15 2.13 -13.23
CA TYR A 19 7.38 1.04 -12.63
C TYR A 19 6.35 0.46 -13.62
N GLU A 20 5.61 1.31 -14.34
CA GLU A 20 4.62 0.89 -15.33
C GLU A 20 5.25 0.13 -16.51
N LEU A 21 6.51 0.46 -16.86
CA LEU A 21 7.31 -0.27 -17.85
C LEU A 21 7.93 -1.57 -17.31
N GLY A 22 7.70 -1.89 -16.03
CA GLY A 22 8.28 -3.05 -15.36
C GLY A 22 9.76 -2.90 -15.00
N ASN A 23 10.32 -1.69 -15.12
CA ASN A 23 11.72 -1.43 -14.82
C ASN A 23 11.90 -0.94 -13.37
N LEU A 24 11.99 -1.90 -12.45
CA LEU A 24 11.98 -1.62 -11.01
C LEU A 24 13.28 -0.99 -10.51
N GLU A 25 14.41 -1.27 -11.15
CA GLU A 25 15.70 -0.67 -10.80
C GLU A 25 15.67 0.84 -11.01
N GLU A 26 15.19 1.29 -12.16
CA GLU A 26 15.07 2.71 -12.49
C GLU A 26 13.96 3.38 -11.66
N ALA A 27 12.85 2.68 -11.39
CA ALA A 27 11.82 3.20 -10.49
C ALA A 27 12.39 3.49 -9.09
N LYS A 28 13.18 2.57 -8.53
CA LYS A 28 13.89 2.76 -7.26
C LYS A 28 14.89 3.90 -7.35
N ALA A 29 15.68 3.96 -8.42
CA ALA A 29 16.68 5.01 -8.62
C ALA A 29 16.06 6.42 -8.66
N GLU A 30 14.87 6.58 -9.25
CA GLU A 30 14.16 7.85 -9.21
C GLU A 30 13.58 8.17 -7.83
N LEU A 31 13.04 7.18 -7.10
CA LEU A 31 12.53 7.38 -5.74
C LEU A 31 13.63 7.83 -4.76
N GLU A 32 14.88 7.41 -4.95
CA GLU A 32 16.00 7.82 -4.11
C GLU A 32 16.48 9.26 -4.38
N LYS A 33 16.04 9.88 -5.48
CA LYS A 33 16.31 11.31 -5.76
C LYS A 33 15.33 12.25 -5.06
N VAL A 34 14.20 11.73 -4.56
CA VAL A 34 13.21 12.51 -3.79
C VAL A 34 13.86 13.03 -2.51
N ALA A 35 13.66 14.32 -2.23
CA ALA A 35 14.26 14.97 -1.08
C ALA A 35 13.90 14.28 0.26
N PRO A 36 14.82 14.20 1.24
CA PRO A 36 14.55 13.56 2.54
C PRO A 36 13.30 14.09 3.26
N ALA A 37 12.99 15.38 3.10
CA ALA A 37 11.83 16.03 3.69
C ALA A 37 10.49 15.51 3.14
N THR A 38 10.47 14.95 1.94
CA THR A 38 9.27 14.50 1.21
C THR A 38 9.25 13.00 0.97
N GLN A 39 10.26 12.24 1.41
CA GLN A 39 10.29 10.77 1.29
C GLN A 39 9.11 10.07 1.99
N ASN A 40 8.56 10.67 3.05
CA ASN A 40 7.37 10.17 3.75
C ASN A 40 6.06 10.79 3.22
N HIS A 41 6.11 11.53 2.11
CA HIS A 41 4.91 12.02 1.46
C HIS A 41 4.08 10.83 0.95
N PRO A 42 2.75 10.81 1.16
CA PRO A 42 1.90 9.68 0.85
C PRO A 42 2.01 9.16 -0.58
N GLU A 43 2.09 10.05 -1.57
CA GLU A 43 2.24 9.65 -2.98
C GLU A 43 3.59 8.95 -3.25
N VAL A 44 4.67 9.35 -2.55
CA VAL A 44 5.97 8.70 -2.64
C VAL A 44 5.92 7.33 -1.97
N LEU A 45 5.26 7.23 -0.82
CA LEU A 45 5.07 5.97 -0.11
C LEU A 45 4.22 4.97 -0.91
N GLU A 46 3.18 5.44 -1.62
CA GLU A 46 2.35 4.60 -2.50
C GLU A 46 3.18 3.95 -3.61
N VAL A 47 4.03 4.73 -4.30
CA VAL A 47 4.89 4.18 -5.36
C VAL A 47 5.99 3.28 -4.80
N ARG A 48 6.59 3.66 -3.67
CA ARG A 48 7.58 2.80 -2.97
C ARG A 48 6.97 1.47 -2.55
N TRP A 49 5.71 1.48 -2.11
CA TRP A 49 4.97 0.25 -1.79
C TRP A 49 4.78 -0.62 -3.02
N LEU A 50 4.35 -0.05 -4.15
CA LEU A 50 4.15 -0.77 -5.41
C LEU A 50 5.43 -1.49 -5.87
N VAL A 51 6.56 -0.80 -5.80
CA VAL A 51 7.87 -1.38 -6.10
C VAL A 51 8.17 -2.58 -5.21
N HIS A 52 8.09 -2.43 -3.88
CA HIS A 52 8.34 -3.54 -2.96
C HIS A 52 7.37 -4.71 -3.16
N ALA A 53 6.09 -4.43 -3.42
CA ALA A 53 5.08 -5.44 -3.67
C ALA A 53 5.36 -6.22 -4.96
N GLN A 54 5.85 -5.56 -6.01
CA GLN A 54 6.22 -6.21 -7.27
C GLN A 54 7.44 -7.11 -7.10
N GLU A 55 8.41 -6.71 -6.28
CA GLU A 55 9.58 -7.52 -5.92
C GLU A 55 9.27 -8.62 -4.90
N LYS A 56 8.06 -8.62 -4.31
CA LYS A 56 7.66 -9.49 -3.20
C LYS A 56 8.49 -9.28 -1.93
N ASN A 57 9.04 -8.08 -1.78
CA ASN A 57 9.74 -7.60 -0.58
C ASN A 57 8.69 -7.18 0.46
N TRP A 58 7.99 -8.17 1.03
CA TRP A 58 6.79 -7.93 1.83
C TRP A 58 7.05 -7.23 3.16
N ASP A 59 8.21 -7.47 3.78
CA ASP A 59 8.57 -6.85 5.05
C ASP A 59 8.82 -5.34 4.87
N GLU A 60 9.54 -4.95 3.82
CA GLU A 60 9.73 -3.56 3.42
C GLU A 60 8.42 -2.92 2.98
N GLY A 61 7.62 -3.63 2.18
CA GLY A 61 6.29 -3.20 1.77
C GLY A 61 5.37 -2.95 2.98
N LEU A 62 5.41 -3.82 3.99
CA LEU A 62 4.64 -3.62 5.22
C LEU A 62 5.10 -2.37 5.96
N ALA A 63 6.41 -2.17 6.13
CA ALA A 63 6.94 -0.98 6.80
C ALA A 63 6.53 0.32 6.09
N VAL A 64 6.52 0.34 4.75
CA VAL A 64 6.05 1.47 3.95
C VAL A 64 4.54 1.70 4.14
N ALA A 65 3.74 0.63 4.11
CA ALA A 65 2.29 0.73 4.29
C ALA A 65 1.91 1.22 5.70
N GLU A 66 2.63 0.80 6.73
CA GLU A 66 2.42 1.27 8.10
C GLU A 66 2.74 2.75 8.27
N LYS A 67 3.82 3.22 7.63
CA LYS A 67 4.11 4.67 7.55
C LYS A 67 2.98 5.42 6.87
N LEU A 68 2.44 4.89 5.77
CA LEU A 68 1.35 5.51 5.02
C LEU A 68 0.06 5.60 5.85
N VAL A 69 -0.32 4.54 6.56
CA VAL A 69 -1.46 4.57 7.50
C VAL A 69 -1.22 5.56 8.63
N GLY A 70 0.01 5.65 9.15
CA GLY A 70 0.34 6.58 10.24
C GLY A 70 0.38 8.05 9.82
N SER A 71 0.84 8.36 8.61
CA SER A 71 1.03 9.74 8.13
C SER A 71 -0.16 10.29 7.36
N ALA A 72 -0.97 9.43 6.73
CA ALA A 72 -2.17 9.79 5.98
C ALA A 72 -3.29 8.76 6.22
N PRO A 73 -3.82 8.67 7.46
CA PRO A 73 -4.85 7.70 7.82
C PRO A 73 -6.15 7.86 7.02
N GLU A 74 -6.38 9.00 6.37
CA GLU A 74 -7.50 9.31 5.47
C GLU A 74 -7.37 8.75 4.05
N ARG A 75 -6.25 8.09 3.72
CA ARG A 75 -6.06 7.44 2.41
C ARG A 75 -6.33 5.93 2.51
N SER A 76 -7.29 5.43 1.75
CA SER A 76 -7.65 4.00 1.72
C SER A 76 -6.50 3.11 1.26
N SER A 77 -5.66 3.62 0.34
CA SER A 77 -4.48 2.93 -0.20
C SER A 77 -3.58 2.35 0.89
N GLY A 78 -3.27 3.13 1.95
CA GLY A 78 -2.44 2.67 3.07
C GLY A 78 -3.00 1.45 3.78
N TRP A 79 -4.30 1.43 4.04
CA TRP A 79 -4.99 0.32 4.71
C TRP A 79 -4.99 -0.94 3.84
N LEU A 80 -5.29 -0.78 2.55
CA LEU A 80 -5.26 -1.86 1.57
C LEU A 80 -3.86 -2.45 1.40
N HIS A 81 -2.85 -1.59 1.25
CA HIS A 81 -1.44 -1.94 1.13
C HIS A 81 -0.95 -2.71 2.37
N ARG A 82 -1.32 -2.24 3.57
CA ARG A 82 -0.93 -2.87 4.84
C ARG A 82 -1.53 -4.27 4.95
N ALA A 83 -2.82 -4.43 4.72
CA ALA A 83 -3.48 -5.73 4.75
C ALA A 83 -2.90 -6.70 3.70
N TYR A 84 -2.63 -6.19 2.50
CA TYR A 84 -2.06 -6.98 1.42
C TYR A 84 -0.65 -7.50 1.74
N ALA A 85 0.18 -6.68 2.40
CA ALA A 85 1.50 -7.07 2.88
C ALA A 85 1.42 -8.02 4.09
N LEU A 86 0.56 -7.73 5.08
CA LEU A 86 0.33 -8.59 6.26
C LEU A 86 -0.13 -10.00 5.89
N ARG A 87 -0.83 -10.18 4.77
CA ARG A 87 -1.18 -11.51 4.27
C ARG A 87 0.06 -12.35 3.89
N ARG A 88 1.20 -11.72 3.58
CA ARG A 88 2.34 -12.32 2.86
C ARG A 88 3.67 -12.29 3.59
N VAL A 89 3.84 -11.42 4.59
CA VAL A 89 5.00 -11.49 5.49
C VAL A 89 5.01 -12.82 6.25
N GLN A 90 6.21 -13.29 6.61
CA GLN A 90 6.38 -14.62 7.20
C GLN A 90 5.61 -14.81 8.53
N SER A 91 5.52 -13.75 9.34
CA SER A 91 4.78 -13.73 10.61
C SER A 91 3.29 -13.37 10.45
N GLY A 92 2.83 -13.22 9.20
CA GLY A 92 1.51 -12.72 8.85
C GLY A 92 0.50 -13.84 8.58
N GLY A 93 -0.52 -13.51 7.80
CA GLY A 93 -1.55 -14.46 7.38
C GLY A 93 -2.90 -13.81 7.07
N LEU A 94 -3.86 -14.63 6.66
CA LEU A 94 -5.21 -14.17 6.29
C LEU A 94 -5.95 -13.50 7.44
N GLN A 95 -5.88 -14.09 8.64
CA GLN A 95 -6.54 -13.52 9.82
C GLN A 95 -5.94 -12.17 10.19
N THR A 96 -4.60 -12.06 10.22
CA THR A 96 -3.90 -10.80 10.49
C THR A 96 -4.24 -9.71 9.46
N ALA A 97 -4.34 -10.07 8.18
CA ALA A 97 -4.74 -9.15 7.12
C ALA A 97 -6.21 -8.71 7.26
N LEU A 98 -7.12 -9.63 7.60
CA LEU A 98 -8.52 -9.35 7.87
C LEU A 98 -8.67 -8.37 9.03
N ASP A 99 -8.05 -8.67 10.18
CA ASP A 99 -8.13 -7.84 11.39
C ASP A 99 -7.57 -6.44 11.16
N ALA A 100 -6.49 -6.33 10.37
CA ALA A 100 -5.90 -5.05 10.03
C ALA A 100 -6.74 -4.21 9.05
N LEU A 101 -7.49 -4.86 8.15
CA LEU A 101 -8.31 -4.16 7.15
C LEU A 101 -9.71 -3.82 7.67
N LEU A 102 -10.25 -4.59 8.61
CA LEU A 102 -11.63 -4.46 9.10
C LEU A 102 -11.98 -3.02 9.55
N PRO A 103 -11.12 -2.28 10.29
CA PRO A 103 -11.43 -0.89 10.68
C PRO A 103 -11.61 0.06 9.49
N ALA A 104 -11.07 -0.29 8.32
CA ALA A 104 -11.15 0.53 7.11
C ALA A 104 -12.54 0.44 6.44
N PHE A 105 -13.33 -0.60 6.71
CA PHE A 105 -14.66 -0.80 6.10
C PHE A 105 -15.61 0.37 6.39
N GLU A 106 -15.79 0.70 7.68
CA GLU A 106 -16.61 1.83 8.11
C GLU A 106 -15.98 3.18 7.74
N LYS A 107 -14.65 3.23 7.71
CA LYS A 107 -13.90 4.48 7.47
C LYS A 107 -13.98 4.94 6.01
N PHE A 108 -14.06 4.00 5.07
CA PHE A 108 -14.04 4.28 3.63
C PHE A 108 -15.21 3.61 2.90
N PRO A 109 -16.46 4.03 3.18
CA PRO A 109 -17.66 3.38 2.62
C PRO A 109 -17.78 3.50 1.09
N LYS A 110 -16.96 4.34 0.45
CA LYS A 110 -16.91 4.54 -1.01
C LYS A 110 -15.77 3.79 -1.69
N GLU A 111 -14.94 3.06 -0.95
CA GLU A 111 -13.81 2.29 -1.48
C GLU A 111 -14.22 0.82 -1.65
N PRO A 112 -14.62 0.37 -2.85
CA PRO A 112 -15.13 -0.99 -3.04
C PRO A 112 -14.05 -2.07 -2.90
N THR A 113 -12.76 -1.72 -3.02
CA THR A 113 -11.68 -2.69 -2.87
C THR A 113 -11.57 -3.22 -1.44
N ILE A 114 -12.02 -2.46 -0.44
CA ILE A 114 -11.99 -2.89 0.97
C ILE A 114 -12.94 -4.07 1.21
N PRO A 115 -14.28 -3.96 1.00
CA PRO A 115 -15.18 -5.09 1.17
C PRO A 115 -14.80 -6.27 0.28
N TYR A 116 -14.34 -6.01 -0.95
CA TYR A 116 -13.85 -7.07 -1.83
C TYR A 116 -12.69 -7.87 -1.21
N ASN A 117 -11.68 -7.20 -0.66
CA ASN A 117 -10.54 -7.86 -0.03
C ASN A 117 -10.93 -8.58 1.27
N LEU A 118 -11.81 -8.00 2.08
CA LEU A 118 -12.35 -8.65 3.28
C LEU A 118 -13.06 -9.96 2.92
N ALA A 119 -13.96 -9.92 1.94
CA ALA A 119 -14.67 -11.10 1.42
C ALA A 119 -13.70 -12.15 0.85
N CYS A 120 -12.64 -11.71 0.15
CA CYS A 120 -11.60 -12.61 -0.34
C CYS A 120 -10.86 -13.33 0.79
N TYR A 121 -10.54 -12.62 1.88
CA TYR A 121 -9.86 -13.22 3.03
C TYR A 121 -10.76 -14.22 3.77
N THR A 122 -12.02 -13.87 4.02
CA THR A 122 -12.99 -14.79 4.65
C THR A 122 -13.29 -16.00 3.77
N CYS A 123 -13.40 -15.84 2.45
CA CYS A 123 -13.53 -16.96 1.51
C CYS A 123 -12.33 -17.92 1.58
N GLN A 124 -11.10 -17.40 1.57
CA GLN A 124 -9.90 -18.23 1.65
C GLN A 124 -9.80 -18.97 3.00
N MET A 125 -10.42 -18.44 4.05
CA MET A 125 -10.57 -19.09 5.35
C MET A 125 -11.81 -19.99 5.48
N GLN A 126 -12.56 -20.24 4.39
CA GLN A 126 -13.79 -21.03 4.38
C GLN A 126 -14.95 -20.45 5.23
N ARG A 127 -14.90 -19.14 5.53
CA ARG A 127 -15.93 -18.41 6.30
C ARG A 127 -16.94 -17.77 5.35
N LEU A 128 -17.70 -18.60 4.65
CA LEU A 128 -18.55 -18.16 3.52
C LEU A 128 -19.73 -17.28 3.93
N ASP A 129 -20.25 -17.44 5.13
CA ASP A 129 -21.36 -16.60 5.62
C ASP A 129 -20.90 -15.16 5.84
N GLU A 130 -19.70 -14.98 6.38
CA GLU A 130 -19.08 -13.66 6.57
C GLU A 130 -18.67 -13.02 5.24
N ALA A 131 -18.28 -13.82 4.24
CA ALA A 131 -17.93 -13.31 2.93
C ALA A 131 -19.11 -12.72 2.14
N ARG A 132 -20.35 -13.01 2.55
CA ARG A 132 -21.58 -12.53 1.88
C ARG A 132 -22.12 -11.23 2.48
N GLN A 133 -21.63 -10.83 3.65
CA GLN A 133 -22.01 -9.59 4.33
C GLN A 133 -21.26 -8.41 3.73
#